data_AF-A0AB36JSD1-F1
#
_entry.id   AF-A0AB36JSD1-F1
#
_cell.length_a   1.000
_cell.length_b   1.000
_cell.length_c   1.000
_cell.angle_alpha   90.00
_cell.angle_beta   90.00
_cell.angle_gamma   90.00
#
_symmetry.space_group_name_H-M   'P 1'
#
loop_
_entity.id
_entity.type
_entity.pdbx_description
1 polymer ?
#
loop_
_entity_poly.entity_id
_entity_poly.type
_entity_poly.pdbx_seq_one_letter_code
_entity_poly.pdbx_strand_id
1 'polypeptide(L)'
;KVAEFLTLQAGYVDKFRNEQIGLTKDNVLSKFKEAPTREEEEAMTAVLADTALASLFGKATAASEAGLVKERVFDNATIRKLLTDEDALDKAIQTAKRALKDADSTNYNWHSNQAVGLGIYMAKHLGTPEQNHNARNIAEGIHSSNRKRPRASVIKAVEELATLTAIKNTEKAPRALVADLMKRDYEAVQHVADIIEGFRKNTVETVFKKNQRNMIMGYTREVFDDGILMEVAPLKERSAMEKQGFQYKGTLVKKTGSEIGETMALYVTDSASRPERLRGGVRFNQLRSKGTTVTAAKYKEGEGLPSSLIRETAARDINRISREAKVRIKKMEEGEYDFKDTVYGLMPLLNEEGVVVDYRYMMDKKTKKQLLKQDTRISEVMGKSFGSLIDKDMTAQHNAKVLDALRSDMKENWSRGTKGKDGLTDFTLIGPEVSNPEMRKLYYMLPKEFQSFIKSREDKTLAVRTSLKNMYFGYSQASIADVGLLKQVTPDVLLRAARIAETVWMEVVQIAKTNILMKMPTVTLSNFFSNTLYLVMKGYNPKEVLSMQVDSFKTIKTYNSNLKRKQELQNREREIKVALGKKILDTPRSRKGSNDKVV
;
A
#
# COMPACT_ATOMS: atom_id res chain seq x y z
N LYS A 1 -17.66 26.58 9.15
CA LYS A 1 -18.72 25.58 8.89
C LYS A 1 -18.34 24.52 7.84
N VAL A 2 -18.22 24.82 6.54
CA VAL A 2 -17.88 23.77 5.54
C VAL A 2 -16.49 23.16 5.77
N ALA A 3 -15.47 23.98 6.02
CA ALA A 3 -14.11 23.51 6.35
C ALA A 3 -14.04 22.66 7.63
N GLU A 4 -14.85 23.00 8.65
CA GLU A 4 -14.94 22.25 9.92
C GLU A 4 -15.59 20.89 9.68
N PHE A 5 -16.70 20.85 8.95
CA PHE A 5 -17.38 19.61 8.57
C PHE A 5 -16.45 18.68 7.79
N LEU A 6 -15.70 19.20 6.82
CA LEU A 6 -14.72 18.42 6.05
C LEU A 6 -13.55 17.93 6.92
N THR A 7 -13.15 18.69 7.93
CA THR A 7 -12.11 18.25 8.89
C THR A 7 -12.61 17.11 9.78
N LEU A 8 -13.85 17.19 10.26
CA LEU A 8 -14.49 16.09 11.00
C LEU A 8 -14.68 14.85 10.14
N GLN A 9 -15.10 15.02 8.89
CA GLN A 9 -15.24 13.94 7.92
C GLN A 9 -13.89 13.26 7.61
N ALA A 10 -12.78 14.01 7.60
CA ALA A 10 -11.45 13.42 7.46
C ALA A 10 -11.14 12.45 8.63
N GLY A 11 -11.47 12.82 9.88
CA GLY A 11 -11.29 11.95 11.05
C GLY A 11 -12.20 10.70 11.02
N TYR A 12 -13.37 10.80 10.40
CA TYR A 12 -14.27 9.66 10.19
C TYR A 12 -13.64 8.55 9.34
N VAL A 13 -12.89 8.93 8.29
CA VAL A 13 -12.18 7.96 7.44
C VAL A 13 -11.21 7.11 8.26
N ASP A 14 -10.46 7.71 9.20
CA ASP A 14 -9.54 6.98 10.07
C ASP A 14 -10.26 6.03 11.03
N LYS A 15 -11.40 6.46 11.61
CA LYS A 15 -12.21 5.61 12.49
C LYS A 15 -12.75 4.40 11.72
N PHE A 16 -13.33 4.63 10.55
CA PHE A 16 -13.90 3.56 9.73
C PHE A 16 -12.81 2.59 9.25
N ARG A 17 -11.64 3.10 8.83
CA ARG A 17 -10.47 2.28 8.53
C ARG A 17 -10.11 1.35 9.70
N ASN A 18 -10.01 1.89 10.91
CA ASN A 18 -9.60 1.11 12.09
C ASN A 18 -10.66 0.07 12.48
N GLU A 19 -11.95 0.38 12.36
CA GLU A 19 -13.03 -0.59 12.55
C GLU A 19 -12.93 -1.75 11.55
N GLN A 20 -12.67 -1.44 10.28
CA GLN A 20 -12.50 -2.44 9.22
C GLN A 20 -11.26 -3.32 9.43
N ILE A 21 -10.17 -2.74 9.95
CA ILE A 21 -9.00 -3.51 10.38
C ILE A 21 -9.41 -4.55 11.44
N GLY A 22 -10.16 -4.14 12.48
CA GLY A 22 -10.64 -5.03 13.53
C GLY A 22 -11.54 -6.15 12.98
N LEU A 23 -12.59 -5.79 12.23
CA LEU A 23 -13.52 -6.76 11.65
C LEU A 23 -12.83 -7.79 10.74
N THR A 24 -11.84 -7.34 9.95
CA THR A 24 -11.10 -8.24 9.07
C THR A 24 -10.22 -9.21 9.86
N LYS A 25 -9.55 -8.75 10.93
CA LYS A 25 -8.77 -9.63 11.81
C LYS A 25 -9.65 -10.73 12.41
N ASP A 26 -10.79 -10.34 12.96
CA ASP A 26 -11.75 -11.28 13.54
C ASP A 26 -12.25 -12.27 12.49
N ASN A 27 -12.55 -11.79 11.27
CA ASN A 27 -13.01 -12.64 10.18
C ASN A 27 -11.94 -13.66 9.74
N VAL A 28 -10.68 -13.24 9.62
CA VAL A 28 -9.55 -14.12 9.26
C VAL A 28 -9.43 -15.29 10.24
N LEU A 29 -9.65 -15.04 11.53
CA LEU A 29 -9.51 -16.05 12.57
C LEU A 29 -10.79 -16.82 12.88
N SER A 30 -11.95 -16.38 12.36
CA SER A 30 -13.28 -16.86 12.76
C SER A 30 -13.59 -18.34 12.50
N LYS A 31 -12.85 -18.99 11.60
CA LYS A 31 -13.07 -20.39 11.22
C LYS A 31 -12.12 -21.37 11.89
N PHE A 32 -11.11 -20.88 12.60
CA PHE A 32 -10.20 -21.75 13.32
C PHE A 32 -10.86 -22.33 14.57
N LYS A 33 -10.73 -23.65 14.76
CA LYS A 33 -11.20 -24.31 15.99
C LYS A 33 -10.41 -23.89 17.22
N GLU A 34 -9.10 -23.75 17.02
CA GLU A 34 -8.14 -23.23 18.01
C GLU A 34 -7.41 -22.06 17.38
N ALA A 35 -7.21 -20.97 18.13
CA ALA A 35 -6.53 -19.80 17.61
C ALA A 35 -5.12 -20.20 17.11
N PRO A 36 -4.75 -19.85 15.86
CA PRO A 36 -3.42 -20.15 15.35
C PRO A 36 -2.37 -19.38 16.16
N THR A 37 -1.22 -20.02 16.35
CA THR A 37 -0.03 -19.39 16.92
C THR A 37 0.49 -18.27 16.02
N ARG A 38 1.36 -17.42 16.58
CA ARG A 38 2.00 -16.34 15.81
C ARG A 38 2.77 -16.90 14.62
N GLU A 39 3.50 -18.00 14.82
CA GLU A 39 4.31 -18.65 13.80
C GLU A 39 3.44 -19.22 12.67
N GLU A 40 2.29 -19.81 13.02
CA GLU A 40 1.30 -20.30 12.06
C GLU A 40 0.68 -19.14 11.24
N GLU A 41 0.34 -18.02 11.88
CA GLU A 41 -0.14 -16.82 11.20
C GLU A 41 0.91 -16.22 10.24
N GLU A 42 2.17 -16.14 10.68
CA GLU A 42 3.27 -15.65 9.86
C GLU A 42 3.55 -16.60 8.68
N ALA A 43 3.44 -17.92 8.91
CA ALA A 43 3.58 -18.93 7.88
C ALA A 43 2.46 -18.85 6.84
N MET A 44 1.21 -18.62 7.26
CA MET A 44 0.09 -18.41 6.34
C MET A 44 0.30 -17.19 5.43
N THR A 45 0.85 -16.08 5.93
CA THR A 45 1.24 -14.94 5.08
C THR A 45 2.30 -15.35 4.07
N ALA A 46 3.39 -15.95 4.55
CA ALA A 46 4.52 -16.32 3.70
C ALA A 46 4.16 -17.34 2.61
N VAL A 47 3.23 -18.24 2.90
CA VAL A 47 2.85 -19.35 2.01
C VAL A 47 1.60 -19.02 1.20
N LEU A 48 0.50 -18.56 1.80
CA LEU A 48 -0.77 -18.37 1.08
C LEU A 48 -0.82 -17.05 0.33
N ALA A 49 -0.42 -15.96 0.99
CA ALA A 49 -0.55 -14.62 0.44
C ALA A 49 0.62 -14.26 -0.47
N ASP A 50 1.85 -14.35 0.05
CA ASP A 50 3.04 -13.86 -0.65
C ASP A 50 3.37 -14.70 -1.88
N THR A 51 3.21 -16.03 -1.81
CA THR A 51 3.37 -16.90 -3.00
C THR A 51 2.16 -16.87 -3.95
N ALA A 52 1.07 -16.20 -3.57
CA ALA A 52 -0.23 -16.25 -4.24
C ALA A 52 -0.85 -17.66 -4.34
N LEU A 53 -0.41 -18.64 -3.52
CA LEU A 53 -0.99 -19.98 -3.47
C LEU A 53 -2.50 -19.98 -3.21
N ALA A 54 -3.01 -19.01 -2.44
CA ALA A 54 -4.45 -18.82 -2.22
C ALA A 54 -5.26 -18.78 -3.52
N SER A 55 -4.67 -18.24 -4.59
CA SER A 55 -5.31 -18.14 -5.91
C SER A 55 -5.48 -19.49 -6.60
N LEU A 56 -4.75 -20.54 -6.21
CA LEU A 56 -4.79 -21.85 -6.86
C LEU A 56 -5.82 -22.80 -6.23
N PHE A 57 -6.25 -22.58 -4.98
CA PHE A 57 -7.15 -23.49 -4.26
C PHE A 57 -8.41 -23.83 -5.07
N GLY A 58 -8.62 -25.15 -5.28
CA GLY A 58 -9.77 -25.70 -6.01
C GLY A 58 -9.74 -25.48 -7.53
N LYS A 59 -8.66 -24.92 -8.10
CA LYS A 59 -8.53 -24.73 -9.55
C LYS A 59 -7.87 -25.94 -10.21
N ALA A 60 -8.30 -26.24 -11.44
CA ALA A 60 -7.58 -27.16 -12.31
C ALA A 60 -6.19 -26.60 -12.64
N THR A 61 -5.19 -27.48 -12.71
CA THR A 61 -3.84 -27.12 -13.17
C THR A 61 -3.88 -26.67 -14.63
N ALA A 62 -2.96 -25.79 -15.02
CA ALA A 62 -2.81 -25.33 -16.40
C ALA A 62 -2.56 -26.51 -17.36
N ALA A 63 -1.80 -27.51 -16.91
CA ALA A 63 -1.56 -28.73 -17.67
C ALA A 63 -2.82 -29.59 -17.85
N SER A 64 -3.69 -29.65 -16.83
CA SER A 64 -4.98 -30.35 -16.94
C SER A 64 -5.92 -29.67 -17.93
N GLU A 65 -6.00 -28.34 -17.91
CA GLU A 65 -6.82 -27.59 -18.88
C GLU A 65 -6.26 -27.65 -20.30
N ALA A 66 -4.94 -27.77 -20.44
CA ALA A 66 -4.29 -28.02 -21.72
C ALA A 66 -4.41 -29.49 -22.19
N GLY A 67 -5.04 -30.38 -21.40
CA GLY A 67 -5.19 -31.80 -21.75
C GLY A 67 -3.88 -32.60 -21.70
N LEU A 68 -2.82 -32.06 -21.10
CA LEU A 68 -1.50 -32.71 -21.02
C LEU A 68 -1.43 -33.77 -19.92
N VAL A 69 -2.31 -33.68 -18.92
CA VAL A 69 -2.42 -34.63 -17.81
C VAL A 69 -3.89 -34.92 -17.52
N LYS A 70 -4.17 -36.05 -16.86
CA LYS A 70 -5.50 -36.34 -16.32
C LYS A 70 -5.96 -35.23 -15.38
N GLU A 71 -7.29 -35.06 -15.26
CA GLU A 71 -7.93 -34.03 -14.44
C GLU A 71 -7.25 -33.90 -13.07
N ARG A 72 -6.55 -32.78 -12.88
CA ARG A 72 -5.78 -32.50 -11.66
C ARG A 72 -6.11 -31.11 -11.15
N VAL A 73 -6.51 -31.05 -9.89
CA VAL A 73 -6.95 -29.85 -9.18
C VAL A 73 -6.03 -29.60 -7.99
N PHE A 74 -5.84 -28.34 -7.61
CA PHE A 74 -5.17 -27.96 -6.37
C PHE A 74 -6.11 -28.12 -5.16
N ASP A 75 -6.39 -29.37 -4.80
CA ASP A 75 -7.11 -29.75 -3.59
C ASP A 75 -6.19 -29.78 -2.35
N ASN A 76 -6.77 -30.03 -1.16
CA ASN A 76 -6.02 -30.09 0.09
C ASN A 76 -4.81 -31.04 0.02
N ALA A 77 -5.03 -32.26 -0.47
CA ALA A 77 -4.00 -33.30 -0.54
C ALA A 77 -2.86 -32.89 -1.49
N THR A 78 -3.20 -32.35 -2.66
CA THR A 78 -2.23 -31.88 -3.64
C THR A 78 -1.43 -30.71 -3.10
N ILE A 79 -2.08 -29.70 -2.53
CA ILE A 79 -1.39 -28.53 -1.97
C ILE A 79 -0.44 -28.95 -0.85
N ARG A 80 -0.90 -29.76 0.11
CA ARG A 80 -0.05 -30.26 1.20
C ARG A 80 1.17 -31.01 0.67
N LYS A 81 0.99 -31.85 -0.35
CA LYS A 81 2.09 -32.55 -1.00
C LYS A 81 3.10 -31.57 -1.63
N LEU A 82 2.63 -30.54 -2.32
CA LEU A 82 3.51 -29.51 -2.91
C LEU A 82 4.28 -28.70 -1.85
N LEU A 83 3.73 -28.57 -0.64
CA LEU A 83 4.40 -27.86 0.46
C LEU A 83 5.47 -28.72 1.15
N THR A 84 5.31 -30.04 1.19
CA THR A 84 6.18 -30.95 1.97
C THR A 84 7.12 -31.83 1.15
N ASP A 85 6.82 -32.09 -0.13
CA ASP A 85 7.57 -32.99 -1.01
C ASP A 85 8.24 -32.19 -2.14
N GLU A 86 9.57 -32.03 -2.05
CA GLU A 86 10.37 -31.27 -3.01
C GLU A 86 10.36 -31.90 -4.41
N ASP A 87 10.36 -33.24 -4.52
CA ASP A 87 10.31 -33.93 -5.81
C ASP A 87 8.95 -33.74 -6.48
N ALA A 88 7.88 -33.73 -5.69
CA ALA A 88 6.54 -33.44 -6.18
C ALA A 88 6.41 -31.99 -6.66
N LEU A 89 6.98 -31.05 -5.92
CA LEU A 89 7.02 -29.64 -6.30
C LEU A 89 7.81 -29.44 -7.59
N ASP A 90 8.97 -30.07 -7.73
CA ASP A 90 9.80 -29.99 -8.94
C ASP A 90 9.10 -30.59 -10.15
N LYS A 91 8.45 -31.75 -10.00
CA LYS A 91 7.60 -32.33 -11.04
C LYS A 91 6.45 -31.40 -11.43
N ALA A 92 5.82 -30.73 -10.46
CA ALA A 92 4.75 -29.78 -10.74
C ALA A 92 5.26 -28.54 -11.50
N ILE A 93 6.42 -28.01 -11.13
CA ILE A 93 7.08 -26.91 -11.86
C ILE A 93 7.40 -27.32 -13.30
N GLN A 94 7.96 -28.51 -13.51
CA GLN A 94 8.24 -29.00 -14.88
C GLN A 94 6.95 -29.19 -15.70
N THR A 95 5.88 -29.64 -15.05
CA THR A 95 4.56 -29.80 -15.70
C THR A 95 3.96 -28.45 -16.07
N ALA A 96 4.04 -27.45 -15.20
CA ALA A 96 3.62 -26.08 -15.47
C ALA A 96 4.45 -25.44 -16.61
N LYS A 97 5.76 -25.69 -16.66
CA LYS A 97 6.62 -25.28 -17.79
C LYS A 97 6.18 -25.90 -19.12
N ARG A 98 5.83 -27.19 -19.14
CA ARG A 98 5.29 -27.85 -20.34
C ARG A 98 3.96 -27.24 -20.78
N ALA A 99 3.04 -26.98 -19.85
CA ALA A 99 1.78 -26.31 -20.14
C ALA A 99 1.99 -24.89 -20.69
N LEU A 100 2.96 -24.14 -20.15
CA LEU A 100 3.33 -22.83 -20.67
C LEU A 100 3.91 -22.90 -22.09
N LYS A 101 4.76 -23.90 -22.36
CA LYS A 101 5.35 -24.13 -23.69
C LYS A 101 4.29 -24.51 -24.72
N ASP A 102 3.33 -25.34 -24.34
CA ASP A 102 2.19 -25.70 -25.18
C ASP A 102 1.31 -24.46 -25.46
N ALA A 103 1.03 -23.68 -24.41
CA ALA A 103 0.26 -22.46 -24.55
C ALA A 103 0.94 -21.45 -25.49
N ASP A 104 2.26 -21.26 -25.42
CA ASP A 104 3.01 -20.27 -26.21
C ASP A 104 4.47 -20.68 -26.46
N SER A 105 4.67 -21.55 -27.45
CA SER A 105 6.00 -22.10 -27.78
C SER A 105 6.97 -21.03 -28.26
N THR A 106 6.50 -20.04 -29.02
CA THR A 106 7.32 -18.98 -29.62
C THR A 106 7.98 -18.08 -28.56
N ASN A 107 7.27 -17.76 -27.47
CA ASN A 107 7.77 -16.85 -26.43
C ASN A 107 7.99 -17.57 -25.09
N TYR A 108 8.09 -18.89 -25.13
CA TYR A 108 8.19 -19.74 -23.95
C TYR A 108 9.35 -19.31 -23.02
N ASN A 109 10.54 -19.07 -23.57
CA ASN A 109 11.73 -18.71 -22.79
C ASN A 109 11.51 -17.44 -21.98
N TRP A 110 10.98 -16.39 -22.62
CA TRP A 110 10.62 -15.14 -21.97
C TRP A 110 9.63 -15.35 -20.83
N HIS A 111 8.50 -16.02 -21.12
CA HIS A 111 7.46 -16.25 -20.12
C HIS A 111 7.95 -17.08 -18.94
N SER A 112 8.72 -18.14 -19.23
CA SER A 112 9.27 -19.04 -18.22
C SER A 112 10.28 -18.32 -17.32
N ASN A 113 11.21 -17.56 -17.89
CA ASN A 113 12.20 -16.79 -17.13
C ASN A 113 11.55 -15.70 -16.27
N GLN A 114 10.61 -14.95 -16.83
CA GLN A 114 9.90 -13.91 -16.07
C GLN A 114 8.99 -14.49 -14.98
N ALA A 115 8.37 -15.66 -15.20
CA ALA A 115 7.60 -16.36 -14.18
C ALA A 115 8.50 -16.85 -13.03
N VAL A 116 9.68 -17.37 -13.35
CA VAL A 116 10.67 -17.79 -12.34
C VAL A 116 11.14 -16.60 -11.52
N GLY A 117 11.51 -15.50 -12.17
CA GLY A 117 11.90 -14.25 -11.50
C GLY A 117 10.77 -13.65 -10.65
N LEU A 118 9.53 -13.72 -11.13
CA LEU A 118 8.36 -13.29 -10.37
C LEU A 118 8.18 -14.15 -9.10
N GLY A 119 8.37 -15.47 -9.21
CA GLY A 119 8.32 -16.37 -8.05
C GLY A 119 9.40 -16.08 -7.00
N ILE A 120 10.64 -15.80 -7.44
CA ILE A 120 11.73 -15.37 -6.55
C ILE A 120 11.37 -14.06 -5.85
N TYR A 121 10.86 -13.09 -6.61
CA TYR A 121 10.45 -11.80 -6.07
C TYR A 121 9.32 -11.94 -5.04
N MET A 122 8.29 -12.75 -5.33
CA MET A 122 7.17 -13.01 -4.44
C MET A 122 7.61 -13.62 -3.09
N ALA A 123 8.52 -14.59 -3.12
CA ALA A 123 9.00 -15.23 -1.90
C ALA A 123 9.99 -14.36 -1.09
N LYS A 124 10.90 -13.64 -1.77
CA LYS A 124 12.09 -13.05 -1.15
C LYS A 124 12.18 -11.52 -1.25
N HIS A 125 11.30 -10.86 -2.02
CA HIS A 125 11.40 -9.45 -2.44
C HIS A 125 12.69 -9.10 -3.20
N LEU A 126 13.28 -10.09 -3.87
CA LEU A 126 14.44 -9.94 -4.74
C LEU A 126 13.98 -9.75 -6.19
N GLY A 127 13.87 -8.48 -6.62
CA GLY A 127 13.48 -8.12 -7.98
C GLY A 127 14.64 -7.62 -8.83
N THR A 128 14.48 -7.63 -10.15
CA THR A 128 15.46 -7.12 -11.13
C THR A 128 14.88 -6.00 -12.00
N PRO A 129 15.72 -5.18 -12.66
CA PRO A 129 15.26 -4.06 -13.49
C PRO A 129 14.31 -4.44 -14.64
N GLU A 130 14.40 -5.65 -15.14
CA GLU A 130 13.57 -6.21 -16.21
C GLU A 130 12.32 -6.98 -15.71
N GLN A 131 12.17 -7.13 -14.39
CA GLN A 131 11.13 -7.98 -13.80
C GLN A 131 9.74 -7.35 -13.94
N ASN A 132 8.83 -8.09 -14.57
CA ASN A 132 7.40 -7.76 -14.54
C ASN A 132 6.74 -8.21 -13.24
N HIS A 133 5.75 -7.45 -12.78
CA HIS A 133 5.13 -7.62 -11.46
C HIS A 133 3.95 -8.60 -11.41
N ASN A 134 3.42 -9.00 -12.56
CA ASN A 134 2.26 -9.88 -12.64
C ASN A 134 2.22 -10.69 -13.95
N ALA A 135 1.48 -11.80 -13.91
CA ALA A 135 1.35 -12.71 -15.03
C ALA A 135 0.78 -12.08 -16.31
N ARG A 136 -0.08 -11.05 -16.18
CA ARG A 136 -0.66 -10.36 -17.34
C ARG A 136 0.40 -9.57 -18.11
N ASN A 137 1.25 -8.81 -17.42
CA ASN A 137 2.34 -8.07 -18.06
C ASN A 137 3.34 -9.02 -18.72
N ILE A 138 3.65 -10.14 -18.07
CA ILE A 138 4.54 -11.18 -18.61
C ILE A 138 3.94 -11.74 -19.90
N ALA A 139 2.68 -12.18 -19.85
CA ALA A 139 1.95 -12.73 -20.99
C ALA A 139 1.76 -11.70 -22.14
N GLU A 140 1.65 -10.41 -21.81
CA GLU A 140 1.60 -9.31 -22.78
C GLU A 140 2.98 -9.07 -23.45
N GLY A 141 4.07 -9.54 -22.85
CA GLY A 141 5.43 -9.27 -23.33
C GLY A 141 5.88 -7.85 -23.01
N ILE A 142 5.47 -7.28 -21.87
CA ILE A 142 5.98 -5.98 -21.43
C ILE A 142 7.51 -6.07 -21.21
N HIS A 143 8.25 -5.14 -21.82
CA HIS A 143 9.72 -5.13 -21.96
C HIS A 143 10.32 -6.07 -23.00
N SER A 144 9.60 -7.12 -23.40
CA SER A 144 10.04 -8.03 -24.47
C SER A 144 10.01 -7.34 -25.84
N SER A 145 10.82 -7.86 -26.77
CA SER A 145 10.74 -7.54 -28.20
C SER A 145 9.40 -7.93 -28.84
N ASN A 146 8.64 -8.85 -28.22
CA ASN A 146 7.43 -9.46 -28.78
C ASN A 146 6.16 -9.11 -27.98
N ARG A 147 5.82 -7.83 -27.91
CA ARG A 147 4.60 -7.38 -27.23
C ARG A 147 3.34 -7.80 -27.99
N LYS A 148 2.36 -8.38 -27.28
CA LYS A 148 1.12 -8.88 -27.87
C LYS A 148 -0.05 -8.87 -26.90
N ARG A 149 -1.26 -9.03 -27.42
CA ARG A 149 -2.44 -9.21 -26.55
C ARG A 149 -2.31 -10.53 -25.76
N PRO A 150 -2.39 -10.50 -24.42
CA PRO A 150 -2.19 -11.70 -23.62
C PRO A 150 -3.39 -12.65 -23.74
N ARG A 151 -3.10 -13.95 -23.97
CA ARG A 151 -4.11 -15.03 -23.96
C ARG A 151 -4.35 -15.54 -22.54
N ALA A 152 -5.60 -15.88 -22.22
CA ALA A 152 -5.98 -16.33 -20.88
C ALA A 152 -5.21 -17.58 -20.42
N SER A 153 -4.99 -18.55 -21.33
CA SER A 153 -4.21 -19.76 -21.05
C SER A 153 -2.77 -19.45 -20.67
N VAL A 154 -2.12 -18.50 -21.35
CA VAL A 154 -0.75 -18.07 -21.06
C VAL A 154 -0.68 -17.36 -19.71
N ILE A 155 -1.61 -16.44 -19.42
CA ILE A 155 -1.68 -15.75 -18.11
C ILE A 155 -1.76 -16.79 -16.99
N LYS A 156 -2.67 -17.77 -17.12
CA LYS A 156 -2.87 -18.80 -16.11
C LYS A 156 -1.63 -19.69 -15.93
N ALA A 157 -1.01 -20.12 -17.02
CA ALA A 157 0.20 -20.93 -16.95
C ALA A 157 1.39 -20.18 -16.33
N VAL A 158 1.53 -18.87 -16.60
CA VAL A 158 2.53 -18.00 -15.96
C VAL A 158 2.24 -17.83 -14.47
N GLU A 159 0.98 -17.58 -14.09
CA GLU A 159 0.54 -17.44 -12.70
C GLU A 159 0.80 -18.72 -11.89
N GLU A 160 0.47 -19.89 -12.45
CA GLU A 160 0.77 -21.19 -11.83
C GLU A 160 2.28 -21.41 -11.68
N LEU A 161 3.07 -21.20 -12.73
CA LEU A 161 4.53 -21.37 -12.69
C LEU A 161 5.20 -20.43 -11.68
N ALA A 162 4.79 -19.16 -11.65
CA ALA A 162 5.31 -18.18 -10.69
C ALA A 162 4.98 -18.57 -9.25
N THR A 163 3.74 -19.02 -8.99
CA THR A 163 3.28 -19.48 -7.67
C THR A 163 4.07 -20.69 -7.19
N LEU A 164 4.22 -21.73 -8.02
CA LEU A 164 4.99 -22.93 -7.68
C LEU A 164 6.47 -22.60 -7.45
N THR A 165 7.03 -21.69 -8.25
CA THR A 165 8.41 -21.22 -8.06
C THR A 165 8.56 -20.40 -6.78
N ALA A 166 7.55 -19.62 -6.40
CA ALA A 166 7.53 -18.90 -5.13
C ALA A 166 7.51 -19.87 -3.94
N ILE A 167 6.67 -20.92 -3.98
CA ILE A 167 6.66 -21.98 -2.96
C ILE A 167 8.06 -22.61 -2.81
N LYS A 168 8.72 -22.93 -3.93
CA LYS A 168 10.09 -23.49 -3.92
C LYS A 168 11.11 -22.55 -3.27
N ASN A 169 10.91 -21.24 -3.40
CA ASN A 169 11.79 -20.22 -2.83
C ASN A 169 11.42 -19.84 -1.39
N THR A 170 10.28 -20.30 -0.87
CA THR A 170 9.89 -20.14 0.54
C THR A 170 10.59 -21.17 1.43
N GLU A 171 10.98 -20.76 2.63
CA GLU A 171 11.64 -21.64 3.61
C GLU A 171 10.78 -22.87 3.94
N LYS A 172 11.42 -24.01 4.24
CA LYS A 172 10.71 -25.28 4.51
C LYS A 172 9.82 -25.24 5.75
N ALA A 173 10.27 -24.56 6.81
CA ALA A 173 9.54 -24.52 8.08
C ALA A 173 8.15 -23.87 7.96
N PRO A 174 7.99 -22.66 7.36
CA PRO A 174 6.67 -22.11 7.07
C PRO A 174 5.78 -23.01 6.21
N ARG A 175 6.36 -23.68 5.21
CA ARG A 175 5.60 -24.61 4.34
C ARG A 175 5.05 -25.80 5.12
N ALA A 176 5.87 -26.40 5.98
CA ALA A 176 5.46 -27.51 6.84
C ALA A 176 4.36 -27.08 7.82
N LEU A 177 4.50 -25.93 8.48
CA LEU A 177 3.49 -25.39 9.41
C LEU A 177 2.12 -25.22 8.72
N VAL A 178 2.09 -24.66 7.51
CA VAL A 178 0.84 -24.52 6.76
C VAL A 178 0.29 -25.88 6.31
N ALA A 179 1.14 -26.81 5.90
CA ALA A 179 0.69 -28.16 5.54
C ALA A 179 0.09 -28.94 6.72
N ASP A 180 0.63 -28.74 7.93
CA ASP A 180 0.11 -29.32 9.17
C ASP A 180 -1.20 -28.63 9.61
N LEU A 181 -1.27 -27.30 9.49
CA LEU A 181 -2.53 -26.57 9.66
C LEU A 181 -3.62 -27.08 8.72
N MET A 182 -3.30 -27.28 7.44
CA MET A 182 -4.25 -27.83 6.46
C MET A 182 -4.65 -29.29 6.75
N LYS A 183 -3.82 -30.04 7.50
CA LYS A 183 -4.18 -31.38 7.98
C LYS A 183 -5.19 -31.31 9.13
N ARG A 184 -5.01 -30.35 10.05
CA ARG A 184 -5.82 -30.20 11.26
C ARG A 184 -7.12 -29.41 11.03
N ASP A 185 -7.06 -28.35 10.23
CA ASP A 185 -8.13 -27.38 10.04
C ASP A 185 -8.17 -26.79 8.61
N TYR A 186 -8.39 -27.66 7.62
CA TYR A 186 -8.43 -27.27 6.20
C TYR A 186 -9.46 -26.17 5.90
N GLU A 187 -10.65 -26.25 6.50
CA GLU A 187 -11.71 -25.27 6.26
C GLU A 187 -11.30 -23.86 6.71
N ALA A 188 -10.61 -23.74 7.84
CA ALA A 188 -10.08 -22.47 8.30
C ALA A 188 -9.00 -21.92 7.36
N VAL A 189 -8.07 -22.76 6.91
CA VAL A 189 -7.02 -22.34 5.95
C VAL A 189 -7.64 -21.93 4.60
N GLN A 190 -8.65 -22.66 4.12
CA GLN A 190 -9.40 -22.33 2.91
C GLN A 190 -10.12 -20.99 3.06
N HIS A 191 -10.72 -20.71 4.22
CA HIS A 191 -11.36 -19.42 4.51
C HIS A 191 -10.37 -18.26 4.45
N VAL A 192 -9.16 -18.43 5.01
CA VAL A 192 -8.08 -17.44 4.88
C VAL A 192 -7.70 -17.21 3.41
N ALA A 193 -7.57 -18.28 2.62
CA ALA A 193 -7.30 -18.18 1.19
C ALA A 193 -8.41 -17.43 0.44
N ASP A 194 -9.68 -17.64 0.81
CA ASP A 194 -10.83 -16.95 0.21
C ASP A 194 -10.83 -15.45 0.55
N ILE A 195 -10.44 -15.07 1.77
CA ILE A 195 -10.27 -13.66 2.17
C ILE A 195 -9.15 -13.00 1.35
N ILE A 196 -8.03 -13.68 1.13
CA ILE A 196 -6.91 -13.19 0.31
C ILE A 196 -7.38 -12.95 -1.14
N GLU A 197 -8.08 -13.92 -1.73
CA GLU A 197 -8.61 -13.78 -3.10
C GLU A 197 -9.68 -12.68 -3.20
N GLY A 198 -10.54 -12.56 -2.20
CA GLY A 198 -11.50 -11.47 -2.08
C GLY A 198 -10.81 -10.10 -2.04
N PHE A 199 -9.75 -9.97 -1.25
CA PHE A 199 -8.92 -8.75 -1.20
C PHE A 199 -8.32 -8.41 -2.56
N ARG A 200 -7.74 -9.41 -3.25
CA ARG A 200 -7.11 -9.23 -4.56
C ARG A 200 -8.11 -8.72 -5.59
N LYS A 201 -9.31 -9.32 -5.67
CA LYS A 201 -10.39 -8.87 -6.55
C LYS A 201 -10.81 -7.43 -6.26
N ASN A 202 -11.05 -7.10 -4.99
CA ASN A 202 -11.43 -5.74 -4.59
C ASN A 202 -10.34 -4.71 -4.94
N THR A 203 -9.08 -5.10 -4.79
CA THR A 203 -7.92 -4.23 -5.08
C THR A 203 -7.83 -3.89 -6.57
N VAL A 204 -8.12 -4.83 -7.45
CA VAL A 204 -8.21 -4.59 -8.90
C VAL A 204 -9.30 -3.55 -9.20
N GLU A 205 -10.50 -3.72 -8.64
CA GLU A 205 -11.67 -2.89 -8.96
C GLU A 205 -11.61 -1.48 -8.36
N THR A 206 -11.01 -1.32 -7.18
CA THR A 206 -11.04 -0.05 -6.43
C THR A 206 -9.77 0.78 -6.62
N VAL A 207 -8.58 0.18 -6.55
CA VAL A 207 -7.29 0.89 -6.57
C VAL A 207 -6.69 0.89 -7.96
N PHE A 208 -6.64 -0.29 -8.59
CA PHE A 208 -5.87 -0.43 -9.82
C PHE A 208 -6.69 -0.17 -11.08
N LYS A 209 -8.03 -0.22 -11.08
CA LYS A 209 -8.94 0.16 -12.18
C LYS A 209 -8.31 0.01 -13.58
N LYS A 210 -7.73 1.11 -14.11
CA LYS A 210 -7.08 1.21 -15.43
C LYS A 210 -5.56 0.88 -15.43
N ASN A 211 -4.90 0.95 -14.29
CA ASN A 211 -3.46 0.71 -14.10
C ASN A 211 -3.17 -0.64 -13.38
N GLN A 212 -3.67 -1.74 -13.94
CA GLN A 212 -3.37 -3.09 -13.41
C GLN A 212 -1.89 -3.48 -13.58
N ARG A 213 -1.13 -2.73 -14.39
CA ARG A 213 0.27 -3.02 -14.73
C ARG A 213 1.23 -2.90 -13.56
N ASN A 214 0.90 -2.04 -12.59
CA ASN A 214 1.68 -1.90 -11.36
C ASN A 214 1.16 -2.76 -10.21
N MET A 215 0.15 -3.61 -10.45
CA MET A 215 -0.30 -4.57 -9.46
C MET A 215 0.71 -5.70 -9.37
N ILE A 216 1.13 -6.01 -8.14
CA ILE A 216 2.03 -7.11 -7.84
C ILE A 216 1.21 -8.39 -7.63
N MET A 217 1.66 -9.52 -8.15
CA MET A 217 1.06 -10.81 -7.85
C MET A 217 1.32 -11.20 -6.38
N GLY A 218 0.31 -11.70 -5.67
CA GLY A 218 0.39 -11.89 -4.21
C GLY A 218 0.37 -10.56 -3.43
N TYR A 219 -0.14 -9.48 -4.02
CA TYR A 219 -0.13 -8.15 -3.38
C TYR A 219 -0.83 -8.16 -2.01
N THR A 220 -0.06 -7.85 -0.98
CA THR A 220 -0.54 -7.44 0.34
C THR A 220 0.08 -6.09 0.74
N ARG A 221 -0.46 -5.48 1.79
CA ARG A 221 0.19 -4.34 2.43
C ARG A 221 1.30 -4.83 3.34
N GLU A 222 2.50 -4.28 3.14
CA GLU A 222 3.58 -4.44 4.12
C GLU A 222 3.22 -3.67 5.39
N VAL A 223 3.14 -4.40 6.51
CA VAL A 223 2.78 -3.84 7.81
C VAL A 223 4.05 -3.61 8.62
N PHE A 224 4.41 -2.34 8.75
CA PHE A 224 5.50 -1.92 9.63
C PHE A 224 4.93 -1.35 10.93
N ASP A 225 5.79 -1.27 11.94
CA ASP A 225 5.51 -0.56 13.17
C ASP A 225 5.32 0.95 12.88
N ASP A 226 4.19 1.50 13.33
CA ASP A 226 3.85 2.91 13.12
C ASP A 226 4.67 3.85 14.02
N GLY A 227 5.35 3.29 15.02
CA GLY A 227 6.36 3.94 15.87
C GLY A 227 7.69 4.20 15.17
N ILE A 228 7.85 3.77 13.91
CA ILE A 228 9.15 3.81 13.23
C ILE A 228 9.09 4.73 12.01
N LEU A 229 9.97 5.75 11.99
CA LEU A 229 10.25 6.60 10.83
C LEU A 229 11.52 6.12 10.13
N MET A 230 11.42 5.89 8.83
CA MET A 230 12.55 5.51 7.99
C MET A 230 13.00 6.68 7.13
N GLU A 231 14.31 6.85 7.03
CA GLU A 231 14.92 7.80 6.12
C GLU A 231 16.09 7.14 5.36
N VAL A 232 16.15 7.40 4.06
CA VAL A 232 17.30 7.07 3.23
C VAL A 232 18.07 8.36 2.99
N ALA A 233 19.35 8.38 3.38
CA ALA A 233 20.26 9.51 3.22
C ALA A 233 21.67 9.03 2.86
N PRO A 234 22.55 9.87 2.28
CA PRO A 234 23.95 9.52 2.05
C PRO A 234 24.67 9.06 3.32
N LEU A 235 25.62 8.14 3.18
CA LEU A 235 26.43 7.64 4.30
C LEU A 235 27.32 8.76 4.89
N LYS A 236 27.75 9.73 4.07
CA LYS A 236 28.49 10.91 4.54
C LYS A 236 27.69 11.75 5.54
N GLU A 237 26.37 11.71 5.48
CA GLU A 237 25.47 12.43 6.39
C GLU A 237 25.18 11.67 7.68
N ARG A 238 25.81 10.51 7.91
CA ARG A 238 25.59 9.67 9.09
C ARG A 238 25.67 10.45 10.39
N SER A 239 26.72 11.26 10.57
CA SER A 239 26.88 12.05 11.79
C SER A 239 25.75 13.07 11.98
N ALA A 240 25.26 13.69 10.89
CA ALA A 240 24.12 14.59 10.95
C ALA A 240 22.83 13.83 11.28
N MET A 241 22.60 12.68 10.65
CA MET A 241 21.43 11.83 10.90
C MET A 241 21.38 11.31 12.35
N GLU A 242 22.52 10.84 12.88
CA GLU A 242 22.64 10.39 14.27
C GLU A 242 22.40 11.52 15.27
N LYS A 243 22.91 12.74 14.99
CA LYS A 243 22.59 13.95 15.79
C LYS A 243 21.11 14.30 15.77
N GLN A 244 20.41 14.01 14.67
CA GLN A 244 18.95 14.20 14.58
C GLN A 244 18.13 13.03 15.17
N GLY A 245 18.78 12.12 15.92
CA GLY A 245 18.15 11.02 16.63
C GLY A 245 17.91 9.77 15.78
N PHE A 246 18.43 9.70 14.55
CA PHE A 246 18.34 8.48 13.76
C PHE A 246 19.40 7.45 14.12
N GLN A 247 19.01 6.18 14.08
CA GLN A 247 19.93 5.05 14.15
C GLN A 247 20.24 4.56 12.73
N TYR A 248 21.53 4.44 12.42
CA TYR A 248 21.99 3.76 11.21
C TYR A 248 21.60 2.27 11.25
N LYS A 249 21.00 1.77 10.16
CA LYS A 249 20.56 0.37 10.02
C LYS A 249 21.26 -0.40 8.92
N GLY A 250 22.00 0.26 8.03
CA GLY A 250 22.77 -0.40 6.97
C GLY A 250 22.92 0.45 5.72
N THR A 251 23.90 0.16 4.88
CA THR A 251 24.05 0.77 3.55
C THR A 251 23.09 0.10 2.56
N LEU A 252 22.50 0.89 1.68
CA LEU A 252 21.83 0.35 0.50
C LEU A 252 22.89 -0.24 -0.44
N VAL A 253 22.67 -1.46 -0.91
CA VAL A 253 23.61 -2.15 -1.81
C VAL A 253 23.85 -1.29 -3.06
N LYS A 254 25.12 -1.16 -3.46
CA LYS A 254 25.54 -0.53 -4.73
C LYS A 254 24.92 -1.33 -5.87
N LYS A 255 24.03 -0.72 -6.66
CA LYS A 255 23.23 -1.46 -7.66
C LYS A 255 23.50 -0.96 -9.08
N THR A 256 23.41 -1.92 -9.99
CA THR A 256 23.66 -1.89 -11.43
C THR A 256 23.21 -0.60 -12.09
N GLY A 257 24.08 -0.01 -12.92
CA GLY A 257 23.75 1.19 -13.68
C GLY A 257 23.52 2.46 -12.85
N SER A 258 23.93 2.51 -11.59
CA SER A 258 24.07 3.75 -10.84
C SER A 258 25.49 3.84 -10.28
N GLU A 259 26.30 4.69 -10.90
CA GLU A 259 27.35 5.42 -10.18
C GLU A 259 26.62 6.35 -9.21
N ILE A 260 26.08 5.79 -8.14
CA ILE A 260 25.81 6.59 -6.97
C ILE A 260 27.22 7.04 -6.55
N GLY A 261 27.51 8.33 -6.71
CA GLY A 261 28.79 8.89 -6.25
C GLY A 261 28.98 8.65 -4.75
N GLU A 262 27.89 8.42 -4.02
CA GLU A 262 27.85 8.31 -2.58
C GLU A 262 27.03 7.09 -2.10
N THR A 263 27.63 6.25 -1.27
CA THR A 263 26.92 5.12 -0.65
C THR A 263 25.72 5.63 0.14
N MET A 264 24.50 5.21 -0.21
CA MET A 264 23.28 5.56 0.55
C MET A 264 23.12 4.63 1.75
N ALA A 265 22.49 5.12 2.82
CA ALA A 265 22.22 4.36 4.03
C ALA A 265 20.75 4.49 4.47
N LEU A 266 20.24 3.42 5.08
CA LEU A 266 18.96 3.40 5.76
C LEU A 266 19.16 3.83 7.22
N TYR A 267 18.37 4.79 7.63
CA TYR A 267 18.30 5.35 8.96
C TYR A 267 16.88 5.18 9.52
N VAL A 268 16.79 4.91 10.81
CA VAL A 268 15.52 4.64 11.50
C VAL A 268 15.44 5.42 12.81
N THR A 269 14.33 6.08 13.09
CA THR A 269 14.04 6.76 14.38
C THR A 269 12.63 6.47 14.86
N ASP A 270 12.34 6.79 16.13
CA ASP A 270 11.01 6.72 16.71
C ASP A 270 10.14 7.88 16.22
N SER A 271 8.92 7.60 15.76
CA SER A 271 7.95 8.61 15.35
C SER A 271 7.51 9.53 16.48
N ALA A 272 7.55 9.08 17.75
CA ALA A 272 7.26 9.91 18.91
C ALA A 272 8.27 11.07 19.11
N SER A 273 9.48 10.93 18.56
CA SER A 273 10.55 11.94 18.68
C SER A 273 10.45 13.08 17.67
N ARG A 274 9.50 13.03 16.72
CA ARG A 274 9.37 14.04 15.66
C ARG A 274 7.94 14.55 15.53
N PRO A 275 7.73 15.87 15.40
CA PRO A 275 6.39 16.42 15.21
C PRO A 275 5.82 15.97 13.86
N GLU A 276 4.86 15.05 13.89
CA GLU A 276 4.02 14.75 12.72
C GLU A 276 3.19 16.00 12.38
N ARG A 277 3.01 16.29 11.09
CA ARG A 277 2.10 17.36 10.67
C ARG A 277 0.69 17.00 11.13
N LEU A 278 0.10 17.83 11.98
CA LEU A 278 -1.30 17.68 12.37
C LEU A 278 -2.16 17.79 11.13
N ARG A 279 -3.09 16.84 10.98
CA ARG A 279 -3.88 16.71 9.76
C ARG A 279 -5.02 17.72 9.75
N GLY A 280 -5.24 18.36 8.60
CA GLY A 280 -6.44 19.16 8.33
C GLY A 280 -7.50 18.35 7.59
N GLY A 281 -8.47 19.04 7.00
CA GLY A 281 -9.51 18.46 6.15
C GLY A 281 -8.99 17.77 4.89
N VAL A 282 -7.87 18.22 4.31
CA VAL A 282 -7.18 17.53 3.22
C VAL A 282 -6.38 16.37 3.79
N ARG A 283 -6.67 15.16 3.31
CA ARG A 283 -5.90 13.98 3.62
C ARG A 283 -4.74 13.89 2.64
N PHE A 284 -3.54 14.27 3.09
CA PHE A 284 -2.32 14.14 2.29
C PHE A 284 -2.01 12.68 2.00
N ASN A 285 -1.37 12.45 0.86
CA ASN A 285 -0.79 11.14 0.58
C ASN A 285 0.24 10.83 1.66
N GLN A 286 -0.02 9.84 2.51
CA GLN A 286 0.97 9.39 3.48
C GLN A 286 2.21 8.93 2.72
N LEU A 287 3.34 9.60 2.93
CA LEU A 287 4.65 9.34 2.31
C LEU A 287 5.30 8.02 2.79
N ARG A 288 4.51 7.05 3.26
CA ARG A 288 4.99 5.69 3.55
C ARG A 288 5.13 4.93 2.22
N SER A 289 6.12 5.34 1.43
CA SER A 289 6.45 4.71 0.16
C SER A 289 6.96 3.28 0.40
N LYS A 290 6.65 2.36 -0.53
CA LYS A 290 7.14 0.96 -0.50
C LYS A 290 8.64 0.85 -0.87
N GLY A 291 9.42 1.91 -0.65
CA GLY A 291 10.80 2.04 -1.09
C GLY A 291 11.08 3.39 -1.78
N THR A 292 12.36 3.69 -1.95
CA THR A 292 12.84 4.93 -2.59
C THR A 292 13.02 4.71 -4.09
N THR A 293 12.63 5.66 -4.94
CA THR A 293 12.90 5.58 -6.39
C THR A 293 14.23 6.22 -6.75
N VAL A 294 14.77 5.93 -7.94
CA VAL A 294 16.00 6.57 -8.43
C VAL A 294 15.83 8.07 -8.49
N THR A 295 14.70 8.54 -9.05
CA THR A 295 14.37 9.97 -9.06
C THR A 295 14.34 10.55 -7.64
N ALA A 296 13.64 9.90 -6.71
CA ALA A 296 13.53 10.38 -5.33
C ALA A 296 14.90 10.42 -4.61
N ALA A 297 15.77 9.45 -4.88
CA ALA A 297 17.14 9.44 -4.34
C ALA A 297 17.96 10.62 -4.89
N LYS A 298 17.85 10.92 -6.20
CA LYS A 298 18.56 12.07 -6.80
C LYS A 298 18.08 13.42 -6.28
N TYR A 299 16.79 13.57 -5.99
CA TYR A 299 16.28 14.77 -5.33
C TYR A 299 16.84 14.97 -3.91
N LYS A 300 17.16 13.88 -3.20
CA LYS A 300 17.84 13.97 -1.91
C LYS A 300 19.33 14.27 -2.06
N GLU A 301 20.01 13.60 -2.98
CA GLU A 301 21.44 13.81 -3.25
C GLU A 301 21.73 15.24 -3.73
N GLY A 302 20.86 15.79 -4.57
CA GLY A 302 20.99 17.13 -5.14
C GLY A 302 20.32 18.24 -4.34
N GLU A 303 20.08 18.07 -3.03
CA GLU A 303 19.47 19.13 -2.22
C GLU A 303 20.30 20.43 -2.32
N GLY A 304 19.65 21.52 -2.73
CA GLY A 304 20.32 22.81 -3.02
C GLY A 304 20.69 23.05 -4.48
N LEU A 305 20.57 22.04 -5.36
CA LEU A 305 20.78 22.18 -6.80
C LEU A 305 19.50 22.56 -7.56
N PRO A 306 19.60 23.16 -8.76
CA PRO A 306 18.44 23.40 -9.62
C PRO A 306 17.71 22.09 -9.99
N SER A 307 16.39 22.06 -9.84
CA SER A 307 15.57 20.88 -10.13
C SER A 307 15.65 20.38 -11.59
N SER A 308 16.09 21.22 -12.54
CA SER A 308 16.37 20.80 -13.92
C SER A 308 17.56 19.85 -13.99
N LEU A 309 18.67 20.19 -13.32
CA LEU A 309 19.90 19.40 -13.29
C LEU A 309 19.67 18.04 -12.62
N ILE A 310 18.95 18.02 -11.49
CA ILE A 310 18.59 16.78 -10.77
C ILE A 310 17.76 15.85 -11.66
N ARG A 311 16.82 16.40 -12.45
CA ARG A 311 16.00 15.60 -13.36
C ARG A 311 16.82 15.01 -14.50
N GLU A 312 17.77 15.76 -15.02
CA GLU A 312 18.65 15.29 -16.09
C GLU A 312 19.55 14.14 -15.61
N THR A 313 20.15 14.26 -14.43
CA THR A 313 20.98 13.20 -13.85
C THR A 313 20.16 11.95 -13.53
N ALA A 314 18.95 12.12 -12.97
CA ALA A 314 18.02 11.00 -12.76
C ALA A 314 17.66 10.30 -14.09
N ALA A 315 17.38 11.05 -15.15
CA ALA A 315 17.08 10.48 -16.46
C ALA A 315 18.27 9.71 -17.06
N ARG A 316 19.50 10.21 -16.89
CA ARG A 316 20.72 9.49 -17.32
C ARG A 316 20.89 8.15 -16.60
N ASP A 317 20.67 8.12 -15.28
CA ASP A 317 20.73 6.90 -14.47
C ASP A 317 19.65 5.90 -14.88
N ILE A 318 18.40 6.35 -15.02
CA ILE A 318 17.28 5.52 -15.49
C ILE A 318 17.63 4.91 -16.85
N ASN A 319 18.14 5.70 -17.80
CA ASN A 319 18.54 5.21 -19.12
C ASN A 319 19.67 4.17 -19.06
N ARG A 320 20.64 4.34 -18.15
CA ARG A 320 21.73 3.38 -17.94
C ARG A 320 21.19 2.04 -17.41
N ILE A 321 20.34 2.08 -16.37
CA ILE A 321 19.67 0.89 -15.83
C ILE A 321 18.81 0.21 -16.91
N SER A 322 18.09 0.98 -17.72
CA SER A 322 17.29 0.44 -18.82
C SER A 322 18.12 -0.25 -19.91
N ARG A 323 19.35 0.22 -20.19
CA ARG A 323 20.26 -0.47 -21.13
C ARG A 323 20.70 -1.83 -20.59
N GLU A 324 21.07 -1.90 -19.31
CA GLU A 324 21.43 -3.16 -18.67
C GLU A 324 20.25 -4.14 -18.61
N ALA A 325 19.04 -3.62 -18.32
CA ALA A 325 17.81 -4.41 -18.36
C ALA A 325 17.58 -5.02 -19.75
N LYS A 326 17.80 -4.27 -20.84
CA LYS A 326 17.67 -4.76 -22.22
C LYS A 326 18.61 -5.94 -22.53
N VAL A 327 19.85 -5.90 -22.03
CA VAL A 327 20.79 -7.02 -22.20
C VAL A 327 20.26 -8.28 -21.52
N ARG A 328 19.68 -8.15 -20.32
CA ARG A 328 19.08 -9.28 -19.59
C ARG A 328 17.81 -9.80 -20.26
N ILE A 329 16.97 -8.90 -20.76
CA ILE A 329 15.75 -9.25 -21.52
C ILE A 329 16.12 -10.13 -22.72
N LYS A 330 17.14 -9.74 -23.49
CA LYS A 330 17.60 -10.53 -24.64
C LYS A 330 18.02 -11.94 -24.22
N LYS A 331 18.84 -12.06 -23.16
CA LYS A 331 19.21 -13.37 -22.60
C LYS A 331 18.00 -14.19 -22.12
N MET A 332 16.98 -13.54 -21.54
CA MET A 332 15.75 -14.21 -21.13
C MET A 332 14.94 -14.74 -22.32
N GLU A 333 14.91 -14.00 -23.43
CA GLU A 333 14.25 -14.42 -24.69
C GLU A 333 15.00 -15.59 -25.35
N GLU A 334 16.34 -15.56 -25.32
CA GLU A 334 17.22 -16.60 -25.85
C GLU A 334 17.24 -17.86 -24.96
N GLY A 335 16.81 -17.74 -23.69
CA GLY A 335 16.82 -18.85 -22.73
C GLY A 335 18.16 -19.04 -22.02
N GLU A 336 19.06 -18.07 -22.12
CA GLU A 336 20.43 -18.08 -21.58
C GLU A 336 20.56 -17.37 -20.22
N TYR A 337 19.44 -16.93 -19.63
CA TYR A 337 19.45 -16.18 -18.38
C TYR A 337 19.50 -17.10 -17.14
N ASP A 338 20.48 -16.89 -16.26
CA ASP A 338 20.57 -17.53 -14.95
C ASP A 338 20.37 -16.52 -13.80
N PHE A 339 19.52 -16.90 -12.85
CA PHE A 339 19.19 -16.14 -11.66
C PHE A 339 20.25 -16.27 -10.53
N LYS A 340 21.21 -17.19 -10.64
CA LYS A 340 22.29 -17.38 -9.64
C LYS A 340 23.24 -16.19 -9.55
N ASP A 341 23.68 -15.66 -10.69
CA ASP A 341 24.62 -14.53 -10.76
C ASP A 341 23.93 -13.16 -10.85
N THR A 342 22.63 -13.14 -10.58
CA THR A 342 21.79 -11.97 -10.76
C THR A 342 21.97 -10.99 -9.60
N VAL A 343 22.34 -9.75 -9.91
CA VAL A 343 22.28 -8.64 -8.96
C VAL A 343 20.82 -8.19 -8.82
N TYR A 344 20.29 -8.29 -7.60
CA TYR A 344 18.92 -7.94 -7.25
C TYR A 344 18.79 -6.55 -6.62
N GLY A 345 17.54 -6.06 -6.61
CA GLY A 345 17.07 -5.03 -5.71
C GLY A 345 16.77 -3.68 -6.36
N LEU A 346 16.58 -3.68 -7.67
CA LEU A 346 15.93 -2.60 -8.41
C LEU A 346 14.74 -3.21 -9.15
N MET A 347 13.64 -2.48 -9.24
CA MET A 347 12.47 -2.91 -10.00
C MET A 347 11.86 -1.77 -10.81
N PRO A 348 11.31 -2.06 -12.00
CA PRO A 348 10.74 -1.03 -12.85
C PRO A 348 9.42 -0.49 -12.28
N LEU A 349 9.20 0.81 -12.42
CA LEU A 349 7.90 1.45 -12.27
C LEU A 349 7.36 1.76 -13.67
N LEU A 350 6.14 1.31 -13.94
CA LEU A 350 5.55 1.39 -15.28
C LEU A 350 4.47 2.47 -15.35
N ASN A 351 4.37 3.13 -16.49
CA ASN A 351 3.17 3.91 -16.81
C ASN A 351 2.03 3.00 -17.32
N GLU A 352 0.91 3.60 -17.70
CA GLU A 352 -0.26 2.88 -18.22
C GLU A 352 0.06 2.20 -19.56
N GLU A 353 1.05 2.68 -20.32
CA GLU A 353 1.52 2.13 -21.60
C GLU A 353 2.58 1.03 -21.43
N GLY A 354 3.02 0.75 -20.21
CA GLY A 354 3.98 -0.31 -19.89
C GLY A 354 5.43 0.09 -20.14
N VAL A 355 5.67 1.39 -20.29
CA VAL A 355 6.99 2.00 -20.41
C VAL A 355 7.54 2.24 -19.01
N VAL A 356 8.84 1.97 -18.83
CA VAL A 356 9.54 2.27 -17.59
C VAL A 356 9.65 3.79 -17.42
N VAL A 357 9.11 4.31 -16.33
CA VAL A 357 9.20 5.74 -15.97
C VAL A 357 10.21 6.02 -14.86
N ASP A 358 10.53 5.02 -14.05
CA ASP A 358 11.51 5.11 -12.96
C ASP A 358 11.86 3.68 -12.50
N TYR A 359 12.85 3.57 -11.60
CA TYR A 359 13.17 2.34 -10.88
C TYR A 359 13.03 2.54 -9.38
N ARG A 360 12.56 1.50 -8.69
CA ARG A 360 12.44 1.47 -7.23
C ARG A 360 13.52 0.60 -6.61
N TYR A 361 14.20 1.13 -5.61
CA TYR A 361 15.07 0.36 -4.74
C TYR A 361 14.24 -0.57 -3.85
N MET A 362 14.56 -1.86 -3.94
CA MET A 362 13.94 -2.92 -3.15
C MET A 362 14.92 -3.46 -2.11
N MET A 363 14.38 -3.69 -0.92
CA MET A 363 15.02 -4.42 0.16
C MET A 363 14.44 -5.83 0.21
N ASP A 364 15.28 -6.82 0.49
CA ASP A 364 14.81 -8.19 0.66
C ASP A 364 13.94 -8.32 1.91
N LYS A 365 13.11 -9.37 1.92
CA LYS A 365 12.08 -9.56 2.95
C LYS A 365 12.66 -9.81 4.34
N LYS A 366 13.78 -10.53 4.44
CA LYS A 366 14.44 -10.84 5.71
C LYS A 366 14.97 -9.56 6.36
N THR A 367 15.65 -8.73 5.57
CA THR A 367 16.16 -7.43 6.02
C THR A 367 15.01 -6.50 6.43
N LYS A 368 13.89 -6.45 5.69
CA LYS A 368 12.70 -5.69 6.11
C LYS A 368 12.15 -6.14 7.46
N LYS A 369 11.99 -7.45 7.67
CA LYS A 369 11.49 -8.00 8.95
C LYS A 369 12.41 -7.61 10.11
N GLN A 370 13.72 -7.77 9.94
CA GLN A 370 14.72 -7.49 10.97
C GLN A 370 14.87 -6.00 11.29
N LEU A 371 14.95 -5.15 10.26
CA LEU A 371 15.25 -3.72 10.46
C LEU A 371 14.01 -2.89 10.75
N LEU A 372 12.84 -3.29 10.23
CA LEU A 372 11.62 -2.46 10.23
C LEU A 372 10.51 -3.00 11.14
N LYS A 373 10.81 -4.04 11.92
CA LYS A 373 9.86 -4.73 12.80
C LYS A 373 8.54 -5.04 12.08
N GLN A 374 8.66 -5.61 10.87
CA GLN A 374 7.50 -5.92 10.05
C GLN A 374 6.62 -6.97 10.75
N ASP A 375 5.33 -6.66 10.93
CA ASP A 375 4.36 -7.65 11.40
C ASP A 375 3.85 -8.44 10.18
N THR A 376 4.10 -9.75 10.20
CA THR A 376 3.74 -10.65 9.09
C THR A 376 2.60 -11.58 9.46
N ARG A 377 1.92 -11.41 10.59
CA ARG A 377 0.74 -12.22 10.94
C ARG A 377 -0.39 -11.97 9.94
N ILE A 378 -0.99 -13.03 9.42
CA ILE A 378 -1.98 -12.91 8.34
C ILE A 378 -3.20 -12.06 8.74
N SER A 379 -3.66 -12.13 9.99
CA SER A 379 -4.75 -11.28 10.48
C SER A 379 -4.38 -9.79 10.42
N GLU A 380 -3.18 -9.42 10.84
CA GLU A 380 -2.65 -8.04 10.80
C GLU A 380 -2.44 -7.56 9.37
N VAL A 381 -1.81 -8.39 8.54
CA VAL A 381 -1.53 -8.09 7.13
C VAL A 381 -2.84 -7.88 6.38
N MET A 382 -3.81 -8.79 6.51
CA MET A 382 -5.11 -8.66 5.83
C MET A 382 -5.93 -7.50 6.42
N GLY A 383 -5.95 -7.34 7.74
CA GLY A 383 -6.65 -6.23 8.40
C GLY A 383 -6.17 -4.88 7.90
N LYS A 384 -4.86 -4.61 7.96
CA LYS A 384 -4.28 -3.36 7.45
C LYS A 384 -4.35 -3.24 5.93
N SER A 385 -4.37 -4.34 5.19
CA SER A 385 -4.57 -4.34 3.73
C SER A 385 -5.97 -3.85 3.36
N PHE A 386 -7.02 -4.43 3.94
CA PHE A 386 -8.41 -3.98 3.74
C PHE A 386 -8.64 -2.57 4.28
N GLY A 387 -8.10 -2.25 5.45
CA GLY A 387 -8.14 -0.89 5.98
C GLY A 387 -7.53 0.12 5.00
N SER A 388 -6.34 -0.17 4.47
CA SER A 388 -5.70 0.69 3.48
C SER A 388 -6.48 0.81 2.17
N LEU A 389 -7.23 -0.22 1.78
CA LEU A 389 -8.06 -0.19 0.58
C LEU A 389 -9.16 0.86 0.73
N ILE A 390 -9.88 0.75 1.84
CA ILE A 390 -10.99 1.63 2.21
C ILE A 390 -10.49 3.06 2.44
N ASP A 391 -9.37 3.22 3.15
CA ASP A 391 -8.75 4.52 3.37
C ASP A 391 -8.43 5.24 2.07
N LYS A 392 -7.90 4.54 1.05
CA LYS A 392 -7.60 5.14 -0.26
C LYS A 392 -8.86 5.58 -1.00
N ASP A 393 -9.88 4.71 -1.06
CA ASP A 393 -11.13 5.02 -1.75
C ASP A 393 -11.87 6.20 -1.10
N MET A 394 -12.04 6.15 0.22
CA MET A 394 -12.68 7.23 0.98
C MET A 394 -11.86 8.51 0.95
N THR A 395 -10.53 8.44 1.01
CA THR A 395 -9.65 9.61 0.90
C THR A 395 -9.79 10.28 -0.45
N ALA A 396 -9.85 9.53 -1.55
CA ALA A 396 -10.05 10.12 -2.88
C ALA A 396 -11.40 10.86 -2.98
N GLN A 397 -12.49 10.24 -2.53
CA GLN A 397 -13.81 10.86 -2.51
C GLN A 397 -13.86 12.09 -1.60
N HIS A 398 -13.24 12.01 -0.43
CA HIS A 398 -13.16 13.10 0.54
C HIS A 398 -12.36 14.28 -0.01
N ASN A 399 -11.16 14.03 -0.54
CA ASN A 399 -10.31 15.05 -1.12
C ASN A 399 -10.96 15.73 -2.33
N ALA A 400 -11.76 15.02 -3.13
CA ALA A 400 -12.56 15.63 -4.20
C ALA A 400 -13.56 16.66 -3.65
N LYS A 401 -14.31 16.31 -2.57
CA LYS A 401 -15.24 17.25 -1.91
C LYS A 401 -14.51 18.47 -1.34
N VAL A 402 -13.33 18.28 -0.77
CA VAL A 402 -12.51 19.39 -0.28
C VAL A 402 -12.07 20.30 -1.41
N LEU A 403 -11.59 19.73 -2.53
CA LEU A 403 -11.20 20.50 -3.70
C LEU A 403 -12.39 21.29 -4.27
N ASP A 404 -13.57 20.67 -4.38
CA ASP A 404 -14.77 21.34 -4.86
C ASP A 404 -15.19 22.50 -3.95
N ALA A 405 -15.13 22.33 -2.63
CA ALA A 405 -15.40 23.42 -1.69
C ALA A 405 -14.42 24.58 -1.86
N LEU A 406 -13.12 24.29 -2.05
CA LEU A 406 -12.11 25.31 -2.30
C LEU A 406 -12.31 26.01 -3.65
N ARG A 407 -12.70 25.26 -4.69
CA ARG A 407 -13.00 25.82 -6.02
C ARG A 407 -14.18 26.78 -5.97
N SER A 408 -15.25 26.42 -5.25
CA SER A 408 -16.42 27.28 -5.06
C SER A 408 -16.06 28.55 -4.30
N ASP A 409 -15.33 28.44 -3.18
CA ASP A 409 -14.90 29.61 -2.40
C ASP A 409 -14.00 30.54 -3.23
N MET A 410 -13.05 29.98 -3.99
CA MET A 410 -12.22 30.77 -4.92
C MET A 410 -13.08 31.48 -5.97
N LYS A 411 -13.99 30.77 -6.64
CA LYS A 411 -14.83 31.33 -7.70
C LYS A 411 -15.70 32.48 -7.18
N GLU A 412 -16.27 32.31 -6.00
CA GLU A 412 -17.16 33.30 -5.38
C GLU A 412 -16.38 34.49 -4.84
N ASN A 413 -15.28 34.26 -4.13
CA ASN A 413 -14.70 35.23 -3.21
C ASN A 413 -13.29 35.73 -3.57
N TRP A 414 -12.66 35.16 -4.59
CA TRP A 414 -11.29 35.51 -4.99
C TRP A 414 -11.17 35.79 -6.49
N SER A 415 -10.28 36.71 -6.86
CA SER A 415 -10.00 37.05 -8.26
C SER A 415 -8.52 36.93 -8.58
N ARG A 416 -7.66 37.66 -7.86
CA ARG A 416 -6.19 37.59 -7.98
C ARG A 416 -5.48 38.05 -6.70
N GLY A 417 -4.22 37.67 -6.56
CA GLY A 417 -3.35 38.16 -5.47
C GLY A 417 -3.76 37.62 -4.10
N THR A 418 -3.45 38.37 -3.04
CA THR A 418 -3.65 37.94 -1.65
C THR A 418 -4.94 38.46 -1.02
N LYS A 419 -5.74 39.25 -1.75
CA LYS A 419 -6.98 39.84 -1.26
C LYS A 419 -8.20 39.25 -1.98
N GLY A 420 -9.28 39.07 -1.22
CA GLY A 420 -10.57 38.68 -1.75
C GLY A 420 -11.22 39.78 -2.58
N LYS A 421 -12.32 39.46 -3.26
CA LYS A 421 -13.13 40.42 -4.01
C LYS A 421 -13.75 41.50 -3.10
N ASP A 422 -13.88 41.20 -1.82
CA ASP A 422 -14.33 42.13 -0.77
C ASP A 422 -13.22 43.11 -0.32
N GLY A 423 -11.97 42.93 -0.76
CA GLY A 423 -10.81 43.73 -0.34
C GLY A 423 -10.35 43.48 1.11
N LEU A 424 -11.11 42.73 1.91
CA LEU A 424 -10.90 42.54 3.34
C LEU A 424 -10.39 41.14 3.66
N THR A 425 -10.87 40.12 2.95
CA THR A 425 -10.46 38.74 3.20
C THR A 425 -9.05 38.48 2.67
N ASP A 426 -8.17 37.97 3.52
CA ASP A 426 -6.85 37.50 3.11
C ASP A 426 -6.88 36.08 2.55
N PHE A 427 -6.15 35.88 1.45
CA PHE A 427 -5.92 34.61 0.81
C PHE A 427 -4.42 34.25 0.81
N THR A 428 -4.14 32.99 1.12
CA THR A 428 -2.83 32.38 0.98
C THR A 428 -2.78 31.61 -0.34
N LEU A 429 -1.74 31.85 -1.14
CA LEU A 429 -1.53 31.18 -2.42
C LEU A 429 -0.62 29.96 -2.26
N ILE A 430 -1.04 28.83 -2.85
CA ILE A 430 -0.30 27.57 -2.87
C ILE A 430 -0.01 27.20 -4.32
N GLY A 431 1.25 26.98 -4.67
CA GLY A 431 1.65 26.66 -6.04
C GLY A 431 3.14 26.35 -6.16
N PRO A 432 3.62 25.88 -7.32
CA PRO A 432 5.02 25.51 -7.52
C PRO A 432 5.98 26.72 -7.50
N GLU A 433 5.49 27.89 -7.90
CA GLU A 433 6.31 29.10 -8.14
C GLU A 433 5.99 30.23 -7.14
N VAL A 434 5.19 29.97 -6.10
CA VAL A 434 4.85 31.00 -5.09
C VAL A 434 6.07 31.42 -4.27
N SER A 435 6.13 32.68 -3.85
CA SER A 435 7.29 33.23 -3.12
C SER A 435 7.53 32.54 -1.78
N ASN A 436 6.46 32.18 -1.06
CA ASN A 436 6.52 31.53 0.24
C ASN A 436 7.04 30.07 0.13
N PRO A 437 8.23 29.73 0.69
CA PRO A 437 8.80 28.40 0.60
C PRO A 437 7.93 27.30 1.21
N GLU A 438 7.23 27.58 2.31
CA GLU A 438 6.33 26.63 2.97
C GLU A 438 5.11 26.30 2.09
N MET A 439 4.62 27.27 1.33
CA MET A 439 3.50 27.04 0.41
C MET A 439 3.92 26.27 -0.84
N ARG A 440 5.16 26.45 -1.31
CA ARG A 440 5.75 25.57 -2.33
C ARG A 440 5.89 24.14 -1.83
N LYS A 441 6.41 23.95 -0.61
CA LYS A 441 6.53 22.62 0.01
C LYS A 441 5.16 21.95 0.15
N LEU A 442 4.15 22.70 0.61
CA LEU A 442 2.78 22.22 0.71
C LEU A 442 2.22 21.77 -0.65
N TYR A 443 2.46 22.52 -1.73
CA TYR A 443 2.03 22.14 -3.08
C TYR A 443 2.49 20.73 -3.48
N TYR A 444 3.75 20.39 -3.24
CA TYR A 444 4.29 19.08 -3.58
C TYR A 444 3.75 17.94 -2.69
N MET A 445 3.19 18.27 -1.52
CA MET A 445 2.52 17.32 -0.65
C MET A 445 1.05 17.08 -1.05
N LEU A 446 0.45 17.97 -1.85
CA LEU A 446 -0.96 17.87 -2.22
C LEU A 446 -1.26 16.62 -3.07
N PRO A 447 -2.48 16.08 -2.98
CA PRO A 447 -2.95 15.03 -3.88
C PRO A 447 -2.85 15.45 -5.37
N LYS A 448 -2.76 14.46 -6.28
CA LYS A 448 -2.57 14.72 -7.72
C LYS A 448 -3.70 15.56 -8.30
N GLU A 449 -4.92 15.36 -7.82
CA GLU A 449 -6.12 16.08 -8.25
C GLU A 449 -5.99 17.59 -8.01
N PHE A 450 -5.44 17.97 -6.85
CA PHE A 450 -5.15 19.36 -6.51
C PHE A 450 -4.02 19.91 -7.38
N GLN A 451 -2.94 19.15 -7.55
CA GLN A 451 -1.82 19.58 -8.39
C GLN A 451 -2.25 19.77 -9.85
N SER A 452 -3.11 18.89 -10.38
CA SER A 452 -3.67 18.99 -11.73
C SER A 452 -4.58 20.21 -11.87
N PHE A 453 -5.46 20.45 -10.89
CA PHE A 453 -6.27 21.67 -10.86
C PHE A 453 -5.39 22.92 -10.88
N ILE A 454 -4.38 22.99 -10.01
CA ILE A 454 -3.43 24.11 -9.97
C ILE A 454 -2.73 24.28 -11.32
N LYS A 455 -2.22 23.20 -11.93
CA LYS A 455 -1.53 23.26 -13.24
C LYS A 455 -2.44 23.69 -14.39
N SER A 456 -3.74 23.41 -14.32
CA SER A 456 -4.70 23.82 -15.36
C SER A 456 -5.04 25.31 -15.32
N ARG A 457 -4.67 26.02 -14.25
CA ARG A 457 -4.91 27.46 -14.11
C ARG A 457 -3.74 28.25 -14.69
N GLU A 458 -4.06 29.40 -15.27
CA GLU A 458 -3.07 30.33 -15.81
C GLU A 458 -2.09 30.82 -14.74
N ASP A 459 -2.60 31.14 -13.54
CA ASP A 459 -1.81 31.60 -12.40
C ASP A 459 -1.02 30.49 -11.70
N LYS A 460 -1.23 29.22 -12.06
CA LYS A 460 -0.66 28.04 -11.39
C LYS A 460 -0.77 28.08 -9.86
N THR A 461 -1.85 28.65 -9.30
CA THR A 461 -2.05 28.70 -7.83
C THR A 461 -3.43 28.21 -7.38
N LEU A 462 -3.48 27.71 -6.15
CA LEU A 462 -4.68 27.50 -5.36
C LEU A 462 -4.73 28.59 -4.30
N ALA A 463 -5.77 29.42 -4.32
CA ALA A 463 -5.99 30.46 -3.31
C ALA A 463 -6.91 29.91 -2.21
N VAL A 464 -6.49 30.01 -0.96
CA VAL A 464 -7.30 29.57 0.19
C VAL A 464 -7.31 30.69 1.22
N ARG A 465 -8.50 31.01 1.76
CA ARG A 465 -8.62 31.98 2.85
C ARG A 465 -7.62 31.68 3.95
N THR A 466 -6.80 32.66 4.31
CA THR A 466 -5.68 32.49 5.26
C THR A 466 -6.17 31.95 6.61
N SER A 467 -7.37 32.35 7.03
CA SER A 467 -8.04 31.86 8.26
C SER A 467 -8.41 30.37 8.22
N LEU A 468 -8.65 29.81 7.03
CA LEU A 468 -9.06 28.42 6.82
C LEU A 468 -7.91 27.51 6.38
N LYS A 469 -6.76 28.07 5.99
CA LYS A 469 -5.59 27.33 5.50
C LYS A 469 -5.20 26.16 6.42
N ASN A 470 -5.00 26.43 7.71
CA ASN A 470 -4.58 25.40 8.66
C ASN A 470 -5.70 24.37 8.92
N MET A 471 -6.96 24.76 8.75
CA MET A 471 -8.08 23.83 8.88
C MET A 471 -8.13 22.87 7.69
N TYR A 472 -7.89 23.36 6.46
CA TYR A 472 -7.81 22.49 5.29
C TYR A 472 -6.52 21.68 5.24
N PHE A 473 -5.36 22.29 5.46
CA PHE A 473 -4.07 21.67 5.17
C PHE A 473 -3.30 21.26 6.42
N GLY A 474 -3.86 21.45 7.60
CA GLY A 474 -3.15 21.18 8.85
C GLY A 474 -1.98 22.14 9.08
N TYR A 475 -1.19 21.84 10.10
CA TYR A 475 0.01 22.59 10.47
C TYR A 475 1.04 21.67 11.11
N SER A 476 2.32 22.00 10.99
CA SER A 476 3.38 21.30 11.71
C SER A 476 3.47 21.90 13.11
N GLN A 477 3.45 21.09 14.17
CA GLN A 477 3.74 21.59 15.51
C GLN A 477 5.25 21.85 15.64
N ALA A 478 5.63 22.89 16.39
CA ALA A 478 6.98 22.95 16.96
C ALA A 478 7.10 21.80 17.99
N SER A 479 8.28 21.19 18.11
CA SER A 479 8.46 20.04 19.00
C SER A 479 8.25 20.47 20.47
N ILE A 480 7.62 19.63 21.29
CA ILE A 480 7.60 19.84 22.75
C ILE A 480 9.04 19.85 23.32
N ALA A 481 9.98 19.18 22.66
CA ALA A 481 11.40 19.25 23.00
C ALA A 481 11.97 20.67 22.84
N ASP A 482 11.44 21.47 21.90
CA ASP A 482 11.82 22.88 21.74
C ASP A 482 11.24 23.75 22.86
N VAL A 483 10.12 23.34 23.48
CA VAL A 483 9.46 24.05 24.59
C VAL A 483 10.21 23.86 25.92
N GLY A 484 10.89 22.73 26.11
CA GLY A 484 11.70 22.45 27.30
C GLY A 484 12.89 23.39 27.48
N LEU A 485 13.54 23.78 26.38
CA LEU A 485 14.58 24.81 26.37
C LEU A 485 14.02 26.24 26.49
N LEU A 486 12.74 26.44 26.15
CA LEU A 486 12.11 27.78 26.11
C LEU A 486 11.45 28.21 27.42
N LYS A 487 11.44 27.37 28.47
CA LYS A 487 10.85 27.71 29.79
C LYS A 487 11.41 28.98 30.45
N GLN A 488 12.58 29.45 30.02
CA GLN A 488 13.20 30.66 30.55
C GLN A 488 12.77 31.95 29.82
N VAL A 489 12.03 31.85 28.71
CA VAL A 489 11.71 33.01 27.84
C VAL A 489 10.26 33.01 27.33
N THR A 490 9.37 32.19 27.90
CA THR A 490 8.03 31.98 27.31
C THR A 490 6.99 33.04 27.75
N PRO A 491 6.29 33.73 26.82
CA PRO A 491 5.21 34.66 27.15
C PRO A 491 3.94 33.99 27.71
N ASP A 492 3.18 34.72 28.55
CA ASP A 492 1.95 34.29 29.25
C ASP A 492 0.88 33.59 28.38
N VAL A 493 0.84 33.89 27.09
CA VAL A 493 -0.12 33.31 26.13
C VAL A 493 0.08 31.80 25.95
N LEU A 494 1.33 31.33 26.00
CA LEU A 494 1.65 29.90 25.87
C LEU A 494 1.32 29.11 27.16
N LEU A 495 1.44 29.75 28.32
CA LEU A 495 1.00 29.19 29.61
C LEU A 495 -0.53 29.03 29.68
N ARG A 496 -1.29 29.99 29.10
CA ARG A 496 -2.75 29.88 28.99
C ARG A 496 -3.18 28.75 28.05
N ALA A 497 -2.49 28.57 26.93
CA ALA A 497 -2.76 27.47 26.00
C ALA A 497 -2.54 26.09 26.64
N ALA A 498 -1.50 25.94 27.47
CA ALA A 498 -1.24 24.72 28.23
C ALA A 498 -2.33 24.41 29.28
N ARG A 499 -2.85 25.43 29.99
CA ARG A 499 -3.96 25.27 30.94
C ARG A 499 -5.30 24.93 30.27
N ILE A 500 -5.54 25.48 29.08
CA ILE A 500 -6.71 25.12 28.25
C ILE A 500 -6.58 23.66 27.79
N ALA A 501 -5.40 23.25 27.34
CA ALA A 501 -5.09 21.87 26.97
C ALA A 501 -5.34 20.90 28.15
N GLU A 502 -4.90 21.26 29.35
CA GLU A 502 -5.11 20.50 30.58
C GLU A 502 -6.60 20.42 30.98
N THR A 503 -7.36 21.51 30.84
CA THR A 503 -8.79 21.56 31.15
C THR A 503 -9.61 20.70 30.18
N VAL A 504 -9.32 20.78 28.88
CA VAL A 504 -9.93 19.94 27.85
C VAL A 504 -9.58 18.47 28.08
N TRP A 505 -8.34 18.16 28.49
CA TRP A 505 -7.93 16.80 28.86
C TRP A 505 -8.74 16.26 30.05
N MET A 506 -8.89 17.06 31.11
CA MET A 506 -9.68 16.67 32.29
C MET A 506 -11.16 16.48 31.96
N GLU A 507 -11.78 17.36 31.17
CA GLU A 507 -13.19 17.24 30.76
C GLU A 507 -13.41 16.00 29.86
N VAL A 508 -12.49 15.71 28.93
CA VAL A 508 -12.54 14.51 28.09
C VAL A 508 -12.40 13.24 28.93
N VAL A 509 -11.49 13.21 29.91
CA VAL A 509 -11.33 12.06 30.82
C VAL A 509 -12.57 11.86 31.70
N GLN A 510 -13.20 12.93 32.17
CA GLN A 510 -14.44 12.86 32.96
C GLN A 510 -15.63 12.33 32.14
N ILE A 511 -15.76 12.77 30.88
CA ILE A 511 -16.84 12.31 29.98
C ILE A 511 -16.56 10.89 29.46
N ALA A 512 -15.31 10.50 29.27
CA ALA A 512 -14.90 9.21 28.68
C ALA A 512 -14.88 8.02 29.67
N LYS A 513 -15.17 8.22 30.96
CA LYS A 513 -15.30 7.14 31.98
C LYS A 513 -16.39 6.10 31.64
N THR A 514 -17.27 6.37 30.68
CA THR A 514 -18.24 5.38 30.17
C THR A 514 -17.66 4.54 29.04
N ASN A 515 -16.82 3.53 29.31
CA ASN A 515 -16.36 2.46 28.37
C ASN A 515 -15.77 2.86 26.99
N ILE A 516 -15.74 4.16 26.64
CA ILE A 516 -15.42 4.71 25.31
C ILE A 516 -13.90 4.85 25.13
N LEU A 517 -13.16 5.16 26.21
CA LEU A 517 -11.71 5.36 26.18
C LEU A 517 -10.93 4.09 25.86
N MET A 518 -11.44 2.92 26.28
CA MET A 518 -10.72 1.64 26.21
C MET A 518 -10.54 1.08 24.78
N LYS A 519 -11.20 1.66 23.76
CA LYS A 519 -11.20 1.13 22.39
C LYS A 519 -10.70 2.11 21.31
N MET A 520 -10.27 3.33 21.68
CA MET A 520 -9.80 4.33 20.71
C MET A 520 -8.27 4.35 20.62
N PRO A 521 -7.68 4.28 19.41
CA PRO A 521 -6.25 4.50 19.23
C PRO A 521 -5.82 5.90 19.70
N THR A 522 -4.66 5.99 20.35
CA THR A 522 -4.07 7.24 20.88
C THR A 522 -3.93 8.34 19.82
N VAL A 523 -3.68 7.99 18.57
CA VAL A 523 -3.58 8.93 17.43
C VAL A 523 -4.92 9.62 17.13
N THR A 524 -6.04 8.91 17.28
CA THR A 524 -7.39 9.48 17.09
C THR A 524 -7.74 10.45 18.22
N LEU A 525 -7.34 10.13 19.45
CA LEU A 525 -7.43 11.02 20.61
C LEU A 525 -6.59 12.29 20.42
N SER A 526 -5.36 12.15 19.92
CA SER A 526 -4.48 13.29 19.62
C SER A 526 -5.08 14.22 18.57
N ASN A 527 -5.65 13.68 17.48
CA ASN A 527 -6.31 14.47 16.43
C ASN A 527 -7.63 15.13 16.92
N PHE A 528 -8.42 14.41 17.73
CA PHE A 528 -9.63 14.94 18.36
C PHE A 528 -9.26 16.13 19.27
N PHE A 529 -8.25 15.95 20.10
CA PHE A 529 -7.76 16.94 21.05
C PHE A 529 -7.16 18.16 20.35
N SER A 530 -6.30 17.95 19.34
CA SER A 530 -5.66 19.04 18.62
C SER A 530 -6.66 19.92 17.88
N ASN A 531 -7.72 19.33 17.32
CA ASN A 531 -8.79 20.06 16.64
C ASN A 531 -9.67 20.84 17.63
N THR A 532 -9.98 20.26 18.80
CA THR A 532 -10.70 20.96 19.87
C THR A 532 -9.88 22.12 20.43
N LEU A 533 -8.61 21.89 20.75
CA LEU A 533 -7.70 22.93 21.25
C LEU A 533 -7.55 24.08 20.25
N TYR A 534 -7.43 23.76 18.96
CA TYR A 534 -7.35 24.77 17.90
C TYR A 534 -8.62 25.64 17.81
N LEU A 535 -9.81 25.04 17.91
CA LEU A 535 -11.08 25.78 17.90
C LEU A 535 -11.22 26.66 19.14
N VAL A 536 -10.81 26.19 20.31
CA VAL A 536 -10.81 27.00 21.53
C VAL A 536 -9.80 28.16 21.43
N MET A 537 -8.61 27.93 20.89
CA MET A 537 -7.61 28.97 20.62
C MET A 537 -8.08 30.03 19.60
N LYS A 538 -9.08 29.69 18.77
CA LYS A 538 -9.74 30.60 17.83
C LYS A 538 -10.92 31.37 18.45
N GLY A 539 -11.18 31.20 19.76
CA GLY A 539 -12.19 31.94 20.52
C GLY A 539 -13.55 31.23 20.64
N TYR A 540 -13.66 29.97 20.22
CA TYR A 540 -14.90 29.20 20.39
C TYR A 540 -15.04 28.69 21.82
N ASN A 541 -16.28 28.62 22.33
CA ASN A 541 -16.55 28.11 23.67
C ASN A 541 -16.18 26.62 23.77
N PRO A 542 -15.31 26.21 24.70
CA PRO A 542 -14.88 24.82 24.87
C PRO A 542 -16.05 23.84 25.00
N LYS A 543 -17.09 24.19 25.75
CA LYS A 543 -18.25 23.31 26.01
C LYS A 543 -19.08 23.07 24.75
N GLU A 544 -19.23 24.10 23.91
CA GLU A 544 -19.98 24.00 22.65
C GLU A 544 -19.21 23.16 21.62
N VAL A 545 -17.91 23.37 21.48
CA VAL A 545 -17.04 22.57 20.59
C VAL A 545 -17.08 21.10 21.01
N LEU A 546 -17.02 20.82 22.31
CA LEU A 546 -17.09 19.45 22.83
C LEU A 546 -18.46 18.81 22.57
N SER A 547 -19.56 19.52 22.81
CA SER A 547 -20.92 19.05 22.53
C SER A 547 -21.11 18.73 21.04
N MET A 548 -20.66 19.61 20.15
CA MET A 548 -20.72 19.39 18.71
C MET A 548 -19.95 18.14 18.27
N GLN A 549 -18.78 17.88 18.86
CA GLN A 549 -18.02 16.67 18.56
C GLN A 549 -18.68 15.40 19.11
N VAL A 550 -19.30 15.47 20.29
CA VAL A 550 -20.06 14.36 20.89
C VAL A 550 -21.34 14.06 20.08
N ASP A 551 -22.08 15.09 19.66
CA ASP A 551 -23.30 14.91 18.87
C ASP A 551 -23.00 14.43 17.46
N SER A 552 -21.94 14.94 16.84
CA SER A 552 -21.41 14.37 15.59
C SER A 552 -21.09 12.88 15.75
N PHE A 553 -20.49 12.48 16.87
CA PHE A 553 -20.20 11.07 17.15
C PHE A 553 -21.46 10.20 17.30
N LYS A 554 -22.55 10.73 17.89
CA LYS A 554 -23.85 10.03 17.99
C LYS A 554 -24.52 9.87 16.63
N THR A 555 -24.58 10.93 15.82
CA THR A 555 -25.13 10.87 14.45
C THR A 555 -24.33 9.90 13.58
N ILE A 556 -23.01 9.87 13.77
CA ILE A 556 -22.10 8.93 13.12
C ILE A 556 -22.34 7.49 13.60
N LYS A 557 -22.66 7.25 14.87
CA LYS A 557 -22.97 5.89 15.39
C LYS A 557 -24.18 5.27 14.70
N THR A 558 -25.24 6.06 14.48
CA THR A 558 -26.46 5.62 13.78
C THR A 558 -26.21 5.40 12.28
N TYR A 559 -25.39 6.24 11.65
CA TYR A 559 -24.94 6.02 10.27
C TYR A 559 -24.08 4.75 10.15
N ASN A 560 -23.20 4.50 11.14
CA ASN A 560 -22.29 3.36 11.20
C ASN A 560 -23.00 2.03 11.42
N SER A 561 -24.05 1.93 12.23
CA SER A 561 -24.79 0.67 12.37
C SER A 561 -25.40 0.23 11.04
N ASN A 562 -25.91 1.20 10.27
CA ASN A 562 -26.56 0.94 8.99
C ASN A 562 -25.53 0.62 7.88
N LEU A 563 -24.39 1.32 7.86
CA LEU A 563 -23.29 1.01 6.96
C LEU A 563 -22.57 -0.30 7.28
N LYS A 564 -22.36 -0.59 8.57
CA LYS A 564 -21.80 -1.87 9.03
C LYS A 564 -22.69 -3.02 8.60
N ARG A 565 -24.01 -2.91 8.80
CA ARG A 565 -24.96 -3.91 8.33
C ARG A 565 -24.90 -4.08 6.81
N LYS A 566 -24.85 -2.98 6.07
CA LYS A 566 -24.72 -3.01 4.60
C LYS A 566 -23.40 -3.67 4.16
N GLN A 567 -22.29 -3.38 4.81
CA GLN A 567 -20.97 -3.90 4.46
C GLN A 567 -20.81 -5.37 4.87
N GLU A 568 -21.31 -5.78 6.04
CA GLU A 568 -21.37 -7.19 6.46
C GLU A 568 -22.17 -8.01 5.46
N LEU A 569 -23.32 -7.49 5.03
CA LEU A 569 -24.13 -8.12 3.98
C LEU A 569 -23.37 -8.17 2.64
N GLN A 570 -22.67 -7.11 2.24
CA GLN A 570 -21.87 -7.10 1.02
C GLN A 570 -20.67 -8.06 1.07
N ASN A 571 -19.94 -8.09 2.18
CA ASN A 571 -18.81 -9.02 2.35
C ASN A 571 -19.30 -10.47 2.34
N ARG A 572 -20.41 -10.75 3.03
CA ARG A 572 -21.02 -12.09 3.05
C ARG A 572 -21.62 -12.50 1.70
N GLU A 573 -22.25 -11.58 0.98
CA GLU A 573 -22.70 -11.81 -0.40
C GLU A 573 -21.51 -12.12 -1.33
N ARG A 574 -20.38 -11.41 -1.15
CA ARG A 574 -19.15 -11.62 -1.92
C ARG A 574 -18.50 -12.97 -1.60
N GLU A 575 -18.43 -13.35 -0.32
CA GLU A 575 -17.96 -14.66 0.14
C GLU A 575 -18.81 -15.79 -0.49
N ILE A 576 -20.15 -15.65 -0.43
CA ILE A 576 -21.08 -16.62 -1.01
C ILE A 576 -20.90 -16.73 -2.53
N LYS A 577 -20.74 -15.63 -3.26
CA LYS A 577 -20.49 -15.64 -4.71
C LYS A 577 -19.19 -16.37 -5.07
N VAL A 578 -18.14 -16.21 -4.29
CA VAL A 578 -16.86 -16.92 -4.50
C VAL A 578 -17.01 -18.41 -4.18
N ALA A 579 -17.67 -18.76 -3.07
CA ALA A 579 -17.90 -20.14 -2.67
C ALA A 579 -18.80 -20.90 -3.65
N LEU A 580 -19.87 -20.27 -4.15
CA LEU A 580 -20.77 -20.84 -5.16
C LEU A 580 -20.06 -21.08 -6.50
N GLY A 581 -19.19 -20.16 -6.92
CA GLY A 581 -18.38 -20.34 -8.13
C GLY A 581 -17.42 -21.53 -8.05
N LYS A 582 -17.00 -21.93 -6.84
CA LYS A 582 -16.17 -23.13 -6.62
C LYS A 582 -17.02 -24.40 -6.50
N LYS A 583 -18.15 -24.40 -5.79
CA LYS A 583 -19.05 -25.57 -5.66
C LYS A 583 -19.61 -26.09 -6.98
N ILE A 584 -19.81 -25.23 -7.97
CA ILE A 584 -20.26 -25.64 -9.31
C ILE A 584 -19.23 -26.53 -10.01
N LEU A 585 -17.94 -26.46 -9.62
CA LEU A 585 -16.86 -27.32 -10.12
C LEU A 585 -16.76 -28.67 -9.38
N ASP A 586 -17.31 -28.78 -8.17
CA ASP A 586 -17.31 -30.01 -7.34
C ASP A 586 -18.49 -30.94 -7.60
N THR A 587 -19.45 -30.54 -8.46
CA THR A 587 -20.53 -31.45 -8.86
C THR A 587 -19.99 -32.44 -9.88
N PRO A 588 -20.04 -33.77 -9.65
CA PRO A 588 -19.68 -34.73 -10.67
C PRO A 588 -20.61 -34.50 -11.86
N ARG A 589 -20.05 -34.21 -13.04
CA ARG A 589 -20.81 -34.25 -14.29
C ARG A 589 -21.38 -35.66 -14.40
N SER A 590 -22.66 -35.82 -14.08
CA SER A 590 -23.36 -37.05 -14.40
C SER A 590 -23.26 -37.25 -15.91
N ARG A 591 -22.75 -38.42 -16.29
CA ARG A 591 -22.70 -38.87 -17.68
C ARG A 591 -24.12 -38.80 -18.25
N LYS A 592 -24.43 -37.77 -19.02
CA LYS A 592 -25.49 -37.84 -20.04
C LYS A 592 -24.82 -38.20 -21.35
N GLY A 593 -24.74 -39.51 -21.57
CA GLY A 593 -24.50 -40.10 -22.85
C GLY A 593 -25.30 -41.40 -22.90
N SER A 594 -26.49 -41.34 -23.49
CA SER A 594 -27.08 -42.45 -24.24
C SER A 594 -28.34 -41.99 -24.96
N ASN A 595 -28.33 -42.20 -26.28
CA ASN A 595 -29.46 -42.36 -27.19
C ASN A 595 -30.35 -41.14 -27.44
N ASP A 596 -30.25 -40.58 -28.64
CA ASP A 596 -31.11 -41.05 -29.72
C ASP A 596 -30.50 -40.75 -31.11
N LYS A 597 -30.48 -41.79 -31.94
CA LYS A 597 -30.35 -41.73 -33.39
C LYS A 597 -31.74 -41.98 -33.99
N VAL A 598 -31.95 -41.47 -35.22
CA VAL A 598 -33.00 -41.82 -36.20
C VAL A 598 -34.36 -41.16 -35.86
N VAL A 599 -35.00 -40.32 -36.67
CA VAL A 599 -35.07 -40.09 -38.14
C VAL A 599 -34.89 -38.61 -38.45
#